data_AF-A0A7C7QL93-F1
#
_entry.id   AF-A0A7C7QL93-F1
#
_cell.length_a   1.000
_cell.length_b   1.000
_cell.length_c   1.000
_cell.angle_alpha   90.00
_cell.angle_beta   90.00
_cell.angle_gamma   90.00
#
_symmetry.space_group_name_H-M   'P 1'
#
loop_
_entity.id
_entity.type
_entity.pdbx_description
1 polymer ?
#
loop_
_entity_poly.entity_id
_entity_poly.type
_entity_poly.pdbx_seq_one_letter_code
_entity_poly.pdbx_strand_id
1 'polypeptide(L)'
;RFRSPENVVDEMELLWSEGYEEVGFVDDNLLLNSKRVGKICDLLKARKIKLNMWAEGRADQASLEMLKKFSRAGCKTIYFGLESGVQKVLDYYGKNITPELGRKAVSNSKQAGIENVIGSFIVGAPIETRDDVQRTFDFALSLKDMDFSQMNILILAPGIELWDNAIKSGYLNEDRFWKAPVAAVNVYPSHLKEEELTRMIDGFYRKFLKRPSYLASQLLKTLKSGYRLRILLANLRAGTSLRKTLGQLWGGQQQKG
;
A
#
# COMPACT_ATOMS: atom_id res chain seq x y z
N ARG A 1 21.59 -1.82 -5.16
CA ARG A 1 22.33 -2.74 -6.07
C ARG A 1 21.35 -3.80 -6.56
N PHE A 2 21.31 -4.14 -7.84
CA PHE A 2 20.39 -5.16 -8.36
C PHE A 2 21.07 -6.53 -8.45
N ARG A 3 20.36 -7.59 -8.05
CA ARG A 3 20.71 -9.00 -8.36
C ARG A 3 20.33 -9.30 -9.82
N SER A 4 21.05 -10.20 -10.48
CA SER A 4 20.72 -10.61 -11.85
C SER A 4 19.32 -11.25 -11.91
N PRO A 5 18.58 -11.09 -13.03
CA PRO A 5 17.30 -11.76 -13.24
C PRO A 5 17.37 -13.28 -13.01
N GLU A 6 18.43 -13.92 -13.48
CA GLU A 6 18.66 -15.36 -13.32
C GLU A 6 18.70 -15.75 -11.86
N ASN A 7 19.54 -15.06 -11.06
CA ASN A 7 19.71 -15.39 -9.66
C ASN A 7 18.44 -15.17 -8.82
N VAL A 8 17.60 -14.20 -9.19
CA VAL A 8 16.29 -14.02 -8.54
C VAL A 8 15.32 -15.13 -8.95
N VAL A 9 15.29 -15.50 -10.22
CA VAL A 9 14.39 -16.57 -10.69
C VAL A 9 14.82 -17.94 -10.16
N ASP A 10 16.11 -18.20 -9.97
CA ASP A 10 16.60 -19.42 -9.33
C ASP A 10 16.07 -19.55 -7.88
N GLU A 11 16.04 -18.44 -7.12
CA GLU A 11 15.48 -18.42 -5.77
C GLU A 11 13.96 -18.59 -5.77
N MET A 12 13.27 -17.94 -6.71
CA MET A 12 11.82 -18.13 -6.89
C MET A 12 11.48 -19.57 -7.29
N GLU A 13 12.30 -20.21 -8.12
CA GLU A 13 12.14 -21.61 -8.51
C GLU A 13 12.32 -22.56 -7.32
N LEU A 14 13.32 -22.30 -6.47
CA LEU A 14 13.52 -23.04 -5.23
C LEU A 14 12.27 -22.95 -4.33
N LEU A 15 11.80 -21.72 -4.04
CA LEU A 15 10.61 -21.51 -3.22
C LEU A 15 9.37 -22.20 -3.83
N TRP A 16 9.19 -22.07 -5.14
CA TRP A 16 8.09 -22.73 -5.82
C TRP A 16 8.18 -24.26 -5.72
N SER A 17 9.38 -24.83 -5.82
CA SER A 17 9.62 -26.27 -5.68
C SER A 17 9.38 -26.80 -4.26
N GLU A 18 9.55 -25.94 -3.25
CA GLU A 18 9.27 -26.24 -1.83
C GLU A 18 7.78 -26.11 -1.49
N GLY A 19 6.94 -25.72 -2.46
CA GLY A 19 5.48 -25.61 -2.30
C GLY A 19 4.99 -24.24 -1.85
N TYR A 20 5.84 -23.22 -1.84
CA TYR A 20 5.39 -21.85 -1.62
C TYR A 20 4.56 -21.37 -2.81
N GLU A 21 3.43 -20.70 -2.52
CA GLU A 21 2.49 -20.23 -3.54
C GLU A 21 2.60 -18.72 -3.81
N GLU A 22 3.26 -17.98 -2.93
CA GLU A 22 3.34 -16.51 -2.97
C GLU A 22 4.74 -15.99 -2.66
N VAL A 23 5.19 -14.99 -3.42
CA VAL A 23 6.47 -14.31 -3.23
C VAL A 23 6.27 -12.79 -3.30
N GLY A 24 6.91 -12.08 -2.38
CA GLY A 24 6.94 -10.61 -2.34
C GLY A 24 8.26 -10.05 -2.81
N PHE A 25 8.22 -9.06 -3.70
CA PHE A 25 9.39 -8.23 -3.99
C PHE A 25 9.42 -7.06 -3.00
N VAL A 26 10.41 -7.09 -2.10
CA VAL A 26 10.67 -6.02 -1.10
C VAL A 26 11.62 -4.93 -1.64
N ASP A 27 11.85 -4.90 -2.95
CA ASP A 27 12.62 -3.83 -3.59
C ASP A 27 11.82 -2.52 -3.51
N ASP A 28 12.38 -1.45 -2.92
CA ASP A 28 11.74 -0.12 -2.79
C ASP A 28 11.19 0.44 -4.12
N ASN A 29 11.75 0.01 -5.24
CA ASN A 29 11.29 0.40 -6.57
C ASN A 29 11.60 -0.67 -7.63
N LEU A 30 10.90 -1.81 -7.55
CA LEU A 30 11.05 -2.91 -8.50
C LEU A 30 10.90 -2.45 -9.96
N LEU A 31 9.94 -1.55 -10.21
CA LEU A 31 9.57 -1.10 -11.56
C LEU A 31 10.60 -0.18 -12.22
N LEU A 32 11.59 0.33 -11.47
CA LEU A 32 12.60 1.26 -11.99
C LEU A 32 13.35 0.72 -13.20
N ASN A 33 13.61 -0.59 -13.21
CA ASN A 33 14.34 -1.26 -14.28
C ASN A 33 13.40 -2.20 -15.05
N SER A 34 12.59 -1.62 -15.93
CA SER A 34 11.61 -2.33 -16.75
C SER A 34 12.24 -3.45 -17.59
N LYS A 35 13.47 -3.29 -18.08
CA LYS A 35 14.22 -4.34 -18.80
C LYS A 35 14.50 -5.53 -17.88
N ARG A 36 14.97 -5.28 -16.66
CA ARG A 36 15.23 -6.32 -15.65
C ARG A 36 13.95 -7.06 -15.27
N VAL A 37 12.89 -6.33 -14.93
CA VAL A 37 11.59 -6.93 -14.59
C VAL A 37 11.04 -7.73 -15.77
N GLY A 38 11.18 -7.20 -16.98
CA GLY A 38 10.82 -7.90 -18.20
C GLY A 38 11.55 -9.23 -18.34
N LYS A 39 12.86 -9.25 -18.09
CA LYS A 39 13.67 -10.49 -18.15
C LYS A 39 13.28 -11.50 -17.07
N ILE A 40 12.96 -11.04 -15.85
CA ILE A 40 12.40 -11.91 -14.79
C ILE A 40 11.09 -12.55 -15.26
N CYS A 41 10.16 -11.76 -15.81
CA CYS A 41 8.89 -12.26 -16.31
C CYS A 41 9.07 -13.31 -17.43
N ASP A 42 10.03 -13.08 -18.35
CA ASP A 42 10.31 -13.99 -19.45
C ASP A 42 10.91 -15.31 -18.94
N LEU A 43 11.81 -15.26 -17.95
CA LEU A 43 12.41 -16.44 -17.32
C LEU A 43 11.37 -17.26 -16.53
N LEU A 44 10.50 -16.61 -15.74
CA LEU A 44 9.41 -17.31 -15.04
C LEU A 44 8.50 -18.07 -16.01
N LYS A 45 8.16 -17.42 -17.13
CA LYS A 45 7.36 -18.05 -18.20
C LYS A 45 8.11 -19.22 -18.85
N ALA A 46 9.40 -19.05 -19.16
CA ALA A 46 10.21 -20.08 -19.80
C ALA A 46 10.36 -21.33 -18.92
N ARG A 47 10.55 -21.14 -17.61
CA ARG A 47 10.67 -22.21 -16.60
C ARG A 47 9.32 -22.75 -16.11
N LYS A 48 8.20 -22.17 -16.58
CA LYS A 48 6.83 -22.52 -16.18
C LYS A 48 6.58 -22.42 -14.67
N ILE A 49 7.29 -21.53 -13.99
CA ILE A 49 7.15 -21.26 -12.56
C ILE A 49 5.82 -20.52 -12.35
N LYS A 50 5.02 -20.98 -11.39
CA LYS A 50 3.68 -20.44 -11.10
C LYS A 50 3.61 -19.97 -9.67
N LEU A 51 3.94 -18.70 -9.46
CA LEU A 51 3.85 -18.03 -8.17
C LEU A 51 2.87 -16.85 -8.25
N ASN A 52 2.13 -16.64 -7.17
CA ASN A 52 1.46 -15.37 -6.93
C ASN A 52 2.53 -14.37 -6.50
N MET A 53 2.59 -13.21 -7.15
CA MET A 53 3.56 -12.17 -6.79
C MET A 53 2.84 -10.93 -6.27
N TRP A 54 3.47 -10.29 -5.30
CA TRP A 54 3.21 -8.92 -4.94
C TRP A 54 4.48 -8.08 -4.98
N ALA A 55 4.33 -6.79 -5.26
CA ALA A 55 5.46 -5.88 -5.30
C ALA A 55 5.05 -4.46 -4.93
N GLU A 56 6.03 -3.68 -4.51
CA GLU A 56 5.92 -2.24 -4.41
C GLU A 56 6.40 -1.58 -5.71
N GLY A 57 5.73 -0.50 -6.09
CA GLY A 57 6.06 0.27 -7.27
C GLY A 57 5.88 1.76 -7.04
N ARG A 58 6.60 2.56 -7.81
CA ARG A 58 6.31 3.99 -7.91
C ARG A 58 5.30 4.25 -9.01
N ALA A 59 4.43 5.23 -8.77
CA ALA A 59 3.37 5.61 -9.71
C ALA A 59 3.92 6.12 -11.07
N ASP A 60 5.08 6.79 -11.07
CA ASP A 60 5.74 7.30 -12.28
C ASP A 60 6.38 6.21 -13.16
N GLN A 61 6.59 5.00 -12.64
CA GLN A 61 7.15 3.86 -13.39
C GLN A 61 6.10 2.82 -13.81
N ALA A 62 4.83 3.07 -13.48
CA ALA A 62 3.72 2.13 -13.63
C ALA A 62 3.06 2.22 -15.03
N SER A 63 3.84 2.02 -16.10
CA SER A 63 3.30 1.98 -17.46
C SER A 63 2.40 0.75 -17.68
N LEU A 64 1.34 0.91 -18.49
CA LEU A 64 0.39 -0.17 -18.79
C LEU A 64 1.09 -1.40 -19.41
N GLU A 65 2.07 -1.19 -20.29
CA GLU A 65 2.80 -2.27 -20.94
C GLU A 65 3.59 -3.11 -19.93
N MET A 66 4.33 -2.44 -19.05
CA MET A 66 5.09 -3.10 -17.98
C MET A 66 4.16 -3.86 -17.05
N LEU A 67 3.09 -3.23 -16.59
CA LEU A 67 2.10 -3.87 -15.71
C LEU A 67 1.43 -5.09 -16.38
N LYS A 68 1.13 -5.03 -17.69
CA LYS A 68 0.60 -6.19 -18.43
C LYS A 68 1.59 -7.34 -18.49
N LYS A 69 2.89 -7.06 -18.63
CA LYS A 69 3.92 -8.10 -18.59
C LYS A 69 3.99 -8.73 -17.19
N PHE A 70 3.92 -7.90 -16.16
CA PHE A 70 4.00 -8.35 -14.77
C PHE A 70 2.79 -9.16 -14.32
N SER A 71 1.59 -8.69 -14.66
CA SER A 71 0.34 -9.41 -14.39
C SER A 71 0.36 -10.81 -15.03
N ARG A 72 0.76 -10.89 -16.30
CA ARG A 72 0.90 -12.18 -17.01
C ARG A 72 1.96 -13.12 -16.41
N ALA A 73 2.95 -12.58 -15.70
CA ALA A 73 3.97 -13.37 -15.01
C ALA A 73 3.51 -13.88 -13.63
N GLY A 74 2.32 -13.48 -13.16
CA GLY A 74 1.77 -13.91 -11.87
C GLY A 74 1.63 -12.79 -10.82
N CYS A 75 1.91 -11.53 -11.16
CA CYS A 75 1.69 -10.43 -10.23
C CYS A 75 0.19 -10.19 -10.01
N LYS A 76 -0.26 -10.43 -8.78
CA LYS A 76 -1.65 -10.27 -8.37
C LYS A 76 -1.88 -9.00 -7.55
N THR A 77 -0.85 -8.53 -6.85
CA THR A 77 -0.96 -7.37 -5.97
C THR A 77 0.13 -6.36 -6.27
N ILE A 78 -0.23 -5.08 -6.36
CA ILE A 78 0.75 -3.99 -6.42
C ILE A 78 0.43 -2.95 -5.36
N TYR A 79 1.48 -2.45 -4.72
CA TYR A 79 1.41 -1.40 -3.72
C TYR A 79 2.07 -0.13 -4.27
N PHE A 80 1.39 1.01 -4.16
CA PHE A 80 1.90 2.31 -4.55
C PHE A 80 1.97 3.23 -3.34
N GLY A 81 3.15 3.79 -3.05
CA GLY A 81 3.25 4.96 -2.20
C GLY A 81 2.73 6.19 -2.95
N LEU A 82 1.47 6.57 -2.72
CA LEU A 82 0.84 7.75 -3.33
C LEU A 82 1.01 8.99 -2.44
N GLU A 83 1.16 8.78 -1.13
CA GLU A 83 1.38 9.74 -0.04
C GLU A 83 0.30 10.79 0.15
N SER A 84 -0.05 11.56 -0.87
CA SER A 84 -1.01 12.66 -0.74
C SER A 84 -1.79 12.92 -2.02
N GLY A 85 -3.02 13.42 -1.88
CA GLY A 85 -3.79 13.98 -2.99
C GLY A 85 -3.46 15.44 -3.29
N VAL A 86 -2.53 16.04 -2.56
CA VAL A 86 -2.22 17.48 -2.61
C VAL A 86 -0.76 17.70 -3.00
N GLN A 87 -0.51 18.41 -4.10
CA GLN A 87 0.83 18.57 -4.67
C GLN A 87 1.85 19.15 -3.68
N LYS A 88 1.50 20.22 -2.94
CA LYS A 88 2.43 20.82 -1.95
C LYS A 88 2.92 19.83 -0.89
N VAL A 89 2.13 18.81 -0.57
CA VAL A 89 2.47 17.78 0.43
C VAL A 89 3.38 16.72 -0.20
N LEU A 90 3.15 16.36 -1.47
CA LEU A 90 4.07 15.53 -2.23
C LEU A 90 5.45 16.20 -2.36
N ASP A 91 5.46 17.50 -2.66
CA ASP A 91 6.68 18.29 -2.77
C ASP A 91 7.44 18.34 -1.43
N TYR A 92 6.72 18.49 -0.31
CA TYR A 92 7.30 18.42 1.04
C TYR A 92 7.96 17.07 1.34
N TYR A 93 7.37 15.97 0.88
CA TYR A 93 7.98 14.64 1.00
C TYR A 93 9.11 14.38 -0.01
N GLY A 94 9.46 15.36 -0.86
CA GLY A 94 10.42 15.14 -1.95
C GLY A 94 9.93 14.10 -2.97
N LYS A 95 8.62 13.83 -3.00
CA LYS A 95 8.00 12.83 -3.86
C LYS A 95 7.79 13.48 -5.22
N ASN A 96 8.73 13.26 -6.13
CA ASN A 96 8.70 13.76 -7.52
C ASN A 96 7.59 13.08 -8.38
N ILE A 97 6.33 13.15 -7.94
CA ILE A 97 5.14 12.64 -8.64
C ILE A 97 3.98 13.64 -8.48
N THR A 98 2.89 13.42 -9.21
CA THR A 98 1.63 14.18 -9.07
C THR A 98 0.47 13.25 -8.70
N PRO A 99 -0.62 13.77 -8.11
CA PRO A 99 -1.82 12.96 -7.86
C PRO A 99 -2.37 12.30 -9.13
N GLU A 100 -2.22 12.96 -10.29
CA GLU A 100 -2.69 12.42 -11.57
C GLU A 100 -1.83 11.25 -12.06
N LEU A 101 -0.50 11.28 -11.83
CA LEU A 101 0.34 10.11 -12.06
C LEU A 101 -0.08 8.94 -11.17
N GLY A 102 -0.41 9.20 -9.91
CA GLY A 102 -1.00 8.22 -8.99
C GLY A 102 -2.29 7.60 -9.54
N ARG A 103 -3.22 8.44 -10.01
CA ARG A 103 -4.48 8.00 -10.63
C ARG A 103 -4.23 7.12 -11.84
N LYS A 104 -3.32 7.53 -12.72
CA LYS A 104 -2.93 6.78 -13.92
C LYS A 104 -2.31 5.43 -13.58
N ALA A 105 -1.42 5.37 -12.59
CA ALA A 105 -0.79 4.13 -12.15
C ALA A 105 -1.82 3.11 -11.64
N VAL A 106 -2.77 3.57 -10.82
CA VAL A 106 -3.86 2.75 -10.31
C VAL A 106 -4.73 2.22 -11.45
N SER A 107 -5.13 3.08 -12.39
CA SER A 107 -5.96 2.65 -13.52
C SER A 107 -5.22 1.70 -14.47
N ASN A 108 -3.95 1.98 -14.78
CA ASN A 108 -3.11 1.10 -15.58
C ASN A 108 -2.99 -0.29 -14.95
N SER A 109 -2.88 -0.37 -13.63
CA SER A 109 -2.76 -1.64 -12.91
C SER A 109 -4.00 -2.50 -13.07
N LYS A 110 -5.19 -1.90 -12.92
CA LYS A 110 -6.44 -2.61 -13.19
C LYS A 110 -6.61 -3.02 -14.64
N GLN A 111 -6.31 -2.12 -15.58
CA GLN A 111 -6.35 -2.42 -17.01
C GLN A 111 -5.36 -3.52 -17.43
N ALA A 112 -4.24 -3.64 -16.70
CA ALA A 112 -3.26 -4.69 -16.91
C ALA A 112 -3.69 -6.08 -16.40
N GLY A 113 -4.74 -6.14 -15.58
CA GLY A 113 -5.20 -7.38 -14.95
C GLY A 113 -4.63 -7.63 -13.55
N ILE A 114 -4.04 -6.63 -12.89
CA ILE A 114 -3.63 -6.76 -11.48
C ILE A 114 -4.89 -6.85 -10.61
N GLU A 115 -4.98 -7.89 -9.80
CA GLU A 115 -6.18 -8.19 -9.00
C GLU A 115 -6.37 -7.23 -7.84
N ASN A 116 -5.29 -6.84 -7.16
CA ASN A 116 -5.30 -5.98 -5.98
C ASN A 116 -4.33 -4.80 -6.15
N VAL A 117 -4.86 -3.59 -6.08
CA VAL A 117 -4.11 -2.34 -6.14
C VAL A 117 -4.27 -1.62 -4.81
N ILE A 118 -3.16 -1.44 -4.11
CA ILE A 118 -3.12 -0.80 -2.79
C ILE A 118 -2.41 0.54 -2.92
N GLY A 119 -3.00 1.60 -2.38
CA GLY A 119 -2.35 2.92 -2.29
C GLY A 119 -2.06 3.28 -0.84
N SER A 120 -0.82 3.67 -0.57
CA SER A 120 -0.40 4.26 0.71
C SER A 120 -0.55 5.77 0.69
N PHE A 121 -1.03 6.31 1.79
CA PHE A 121 -1.12 7.74 2.06
C PHE A 121 -0.55 8.02 3.45
N ILE A 122 0.07 9.18 3.59
CA ILE A 122 0.64 9.67 4.83
C ILE A 122 0.06 11.05 5.11
N VAL A 123 -0.58 11.20 6.27
CA VAL A 123 -1.19 12.45 6.73
C VAL A 123 -0.55 12.91 8.03
N GLY A 124 -0.66 14.20 8.32
CA GLY A 124 -0.07 14.81 9.51
C GLY A 124 1.34 15.34 9.29
N ALA A 125 1.69 15.68 8.04
CA ALA A 125 2.85 16.54 7.82
C ALA A 125 2.64 17.88 8.55
N PRO A 126 3.69 18.49 9.14
CA PRO A 126 3.58 19.79 9.82
C PRO A 126 2.95 20.89 8.96
N ILE A 127 3.11 20.80 7.64
CA ILE A 127 2.59 21.75 6.66
C ILE A 127 1.11 21.50 6.26
N GLU A 128 0.53 20.38 6.69
CA GLU A 128 -0.85 20.02 6.34
C GLU A 128 -1.85 20.72 7.27
N THR A 129 -2.85 21.34 6.65
CA THR A 129 -4.07 21.77 7.30
C THR A 129 -5.10 20.64 7.29
N ARG A 130 -6.17 20.80 8.07
CA ARG A 130 -7.33 19.91 8.05
C ARG A 130 -7.92 19.74 6.65
N ASP A 131 -7.94 20.81 5.85
CA ASP A 131 -8.42 20.77 4.47
C ASP A 131 -7.51 19.93 3.57
N ASP A 132 -6.20 20.03 3.72
CA ASP A 132 -5.23 19.22 2.96
C ASP A 132 -5.45 17.71 3.20
N VAL A 133 -5.62 17.32 4.46
CA VAL A 133 -5.91 15.94 4.84
C VAL A 133 -7.25 15.49 4.23
N GLN A 134 -8.28 16.33 4.28
CA GLN A 134 -9.57 16.01 3.67
C GLN A 134 -9.47 15.86 2.15
N ARG A 135 -8.71 16.72 1.47
CA ARG A 135 -8.46 16.62 0.02
C ARG A 135 -7.70 15.35 -0.35
N THR A 136 -6.75 14.91 0.47
CA THR A 136 -6.08 13.61 0.32
C THR A 136 -7.07 12.45 0.43
N PHE A 137 -7.97 12.49 1.40
CA PHE A 137 -9.01 11.48 1.56
C PHE A 137 -10.00 11.45 0.40
N ASP A 138 -10.44 12.61 -0.08
CA ASP A 138 -11.34 12.71 -1.22
C ASP A 138 -10.67 12.22 -2.51
N PHE A 139 -9.38 12.52 -2.69
CA PHE A 139 -8.58 11.95 -3.76
C PHE A 139 -8.54 10.42 -3.67
N ALA A 140 -8.19 9.85 -2.52
CA ALA A 140 -8.16 8.40 -2.32
C ALA A 140 -9.53 7.73 -2.56
N LEU A 141 -10.63 8.37 -2.13
CA LEU A 141 -11.99 7.90 -2.41
C LEU A 141 -12.36 8.00 -3.90
N SER A 142 -11.79 8.96 -4.63
CA SER A 142 -12.03 9.14 -6.07
C SER A 142 -11.37 8.05 -6.93
N LEU A 143 -10.37 7.35 -6.41
CA LEU A 143 -9.69 6.24 -7.10
C LEU A 143 -10.60 5.01 -7.07
N LYS A 144 -11.37 4.80 -8.14
CA LYS A 144 -12.33 3.67 -8.25
C LYS A 144 -11.65 2.32 -8.45
N ASP A 145 -10.48 2.35 -9.08
CA ASP A 145 -9.67 1.19 -9.45
C ASP A 145 -8.76 0.72 -8.29
N MET A 146 -8.76 1.44 -7.15
CA MET A 146 -7.98 1.07 -5.97
C MET A 146 -8.79 0.16 -5.06
N ASP A 147 -8.24 -0.99 -4.67
CA ASP A 147 -8.92 -1.97 -3.81
C ASP A 147 -8.80 -1.62 -2.33
N PHE A 148 -7.71 -0.97 -1.94
CA PHE A 148 -7.48 -0.56 -0.57
C PHE A 148 -6.63 0.70 -0.49
N SER A 149 -7.02 1.63 0.37
CA SER A 149 -6.20 2.80 0.73
C SER A 149 -5.70 2.61 2.14
N GLN A 150 -4.39 2.52 2.31
CA GLN A 150 -3.77 2.56 3.63
C GLN A 150 -3.55 4.01 4.02
N MET A 151 -4.13 4.43 5.14
CA MET A 151 -3.94 5.75 5.72
C MET A 151 -3.02 5.64 6.93
N ASN A 152 -1.88 6.31 6.88
CA ASN A 152 -0.89 6.32 7.96
C ASN A 152 -0.71 7.75 8.48
N ILE A 153 -0.43 7.88 9.78
CA ILE A 153 0.03 9.14 10.36
C ILE A 153 1.54 9.23 10.12
N LEU A 154 2.05 10.42 9.76
CA LEU A 154 3.49 10.64 9.59
C LEU A 154 4.22 10.35 10.90
N ILE A 155 5.11 9.37 10.83
CA ILE A 155 5.97 8.97 11.94
C ILE A 155 7.40 9.46 11.67
N LEU A 156 8.03 10.03 12.68
CA LEU A 156 9.44 10.34 12.73
C LEU A 156 10.18 9.22 13.45
N ALA A 157 11.25 8.72 12.83
CA ALA A 157 12.13 7.71 13.40
C ALA A 157 13.59 8.01 13.01
N PRO A 158 14.57 7.56 13.81
CA PRO A 158 15.98 7.72 13.48
C PRO A 158 16.31 7.23 12.07
N GLY A 159 17.10 8.02 11.32
CA GLY A 159 17.57 7.68 9.97
C GLY A 159 16.71 8.20 8.81
N ILE A 160 15.63 8.94 9.07
CA ILE A 160 14.89 9.66 8.01
C ILE A 160 15.22 11.15 8.06
N GLU A 161 15.23 11.82 6.90
CA GLU A 161 15.58 13.25 6.80
C GLU A 161 14.68 14.14 7.67
N LEU A 162 13.39 13.80 7.78
CA LEU A 162 12.43 14.54 8.60
C LEU A 162 12.73 14.46 10.11
N TRP A 163 13.40 13.40 10.57
CA TRP A 163 13.86 13.25 11.95
C TRP A 163 15.05 14.17 12.21
N ASP A 164 16.04 14.15 11.32
CA ASP A 164 17.23 15.00 11.42
C ASP A 164 16.84 16.49 11.38
N ASN A 165 15.88 16.84 10.52
CA ASN A 165 15.35 18.20 10.44
C ASN A 165 14.61 18.60 11.72
N ALA A 166 13.91 17.66 12.39
CA ALA A 166 13.22 17.92 13.65
C ALA A 166 14.22 18.21 14.78
N ILE A 167 15.33 17.46 14.83
CA ILE A 167 16.42 17.68 15.78
C ILE A 167 17.09 19.03 15.53
N LYS A 168 17.50 19.30 14.28
CA LYS A 168 18.16 20.56 13.89
C LYS A 168 17.30 21.78 14.18
N SER A 169 15.98 21.66 14.07
CA SER A 169 15.03 22.73 14.36
C SER A 169 14.69 22.86 15.84
N GLY A 170 15.21 21.98 16.71
CA GLY A 170 14.94 21.97 18.15
C GLY A 170 13.56 21.42 18.54
N TYR A 171 12.81 20.85 17.60
CA TYR A 171 11.49 20.28 17.86
C TYR A 171 11.56 18.88 18.45
N LEU A 172 12.62 18.12 18.13
CA LEU A 172 12.81 16.76 18.61
C LEU A 172 14.06 16.66 19.49
N ASN A 173 13.91 16.04 20.66
CA ASN A 173 15.03 15.66 21.52
C ASN A 173 15.36 14.17 21.29
N GLU A 174 16.52 13.91 20.70
CA GLU A 174 16.94 12.54 20.33
C GLU A 174 17.03 11.60 21.54
N ASP A 175 17.63 12.06 22.65
CA ASP A 175 17.81 11.27 23.87
C ASP A 175 16.48 10.76 24.44
N ARG A 176 15.40 11.50 24.22
CA ARG A 176 14.05 11.14 24.67
C ARG A 176 13.34 10.16 23.74
N PHE A 177 13.57 10.26 22.42
CA PHE A 177 12.76 9.57 21.41
C PHE A 177 13.51 8.48 20.63
N TRP A 178 14.82 8.29 20.81
CA TRP A 178 15.58 7.31 20.03
C TRP A 178 15.07 5.86 20.13
N LYS A 179 14.35 5.52 21.21
CA LYS A 179 13.81 4.18 21.46
C LYS A 179 12.48 3.90 20.79
N ALA A 180 11.75 4.93 20.34
CA ALA A 180 10.41 4.74 19.80
C ALA A 180 10.07 5.77 18.72
N PRO A 181 9.44 5.34 17.60
CA PRO A 181 8.88 6.25 16.63
C PRO A 181 7.88 7.23 17.29
N VAL A 182 7.84 8.48 16.80
CA VAL A 182 6.94 9.51 17.30
C VAL A 182 6.16 10.15 16.16
N ALA A 183 4.86 10.39 16.33
CA ALA A 183 4.07 11.10 15.33
C ALA A 183 4.57 12.53 15.15
N ALA A 184 4.75 12.97 13.91
CA ALA A 184 5.30 14.29 13.59
C ALA A 184 4.45 15.43 14.19
N VAL A 185 3.14 15.24 14.25
CA VAL A 185 2.19 16.19 14.86
C VAL A 185 2.36 16.41 16.36
N ASN A 186 3.08 15.52 17.06
CA ASN A 186 3.38 15.66 18.49
C ASN A 186 4.73 16.35 18.76
N VAL A 187 5.51 16.57 17.71
CA VAL A 187 6.87 17.11 17.78
C VAL A 187 6.91 18.51 17.18
N TYR A 188 6.32 18.66 15.98
CA TYR A 188 6.25 19.94 15.30
C TYR A 188 5.04 20.77 15.73
N PRO A 189 5.13 22.12 15.66
CA PRO A 189 3.96 22.98 15.68
C PRO A 189 3.07 22.63 14.48
N SER A 190 1.95 21.97 14.76
CA SER A 190 1.05 21.42 13.75
C SER A 190 -0.33 22.05 13.84
N HIS A 191 -1.01 22.19 12.69
CA HIS A 191 -2.41 22.59 12.63
C HIS A 191 -3.37 21.52 13.15
N LEU A 192 -2.90 20.28 13.30
CA LEU A 192 -3.67 19.11 13.65
C LEU A 192 -3.03 18.35 14.80
N LYS A 193 -3.87 17.73 15.63
CA LYS A 193 -3.46 16.79 16.68
C LYS A 193 -3.66 15.35 16.24
N GLU A 194 -2.92 14.43 16.85
CA GLU A 194 -3.00 12.99 16.53
C GLU A 194 -4.41 12.43 16.73
N GLU A 195 -5.14 12.84 17.78
CA GLU A 195 -6.51 12.37 18.02
C GLU A 195 -7.50 12.92 16.98
N GLU A 196 -7.22 14.09 16.40
CA GLU A 196 -8.01 14.60 15.28
C GLU A 196 -7.74 13.80 14.00
N LEU A 197 -6.47 13.56 13.66
CA LEU A 197 -6.10 12.72 12.51
C LEU A 197 -6.73 11.33 12.62
N THR A 198 -6.64 10.71 13.79
CA THR A 198 -7.24 9.39 14.05
C THR A 198 -8.74 9.38 13.78
N ARG A 199 -9.48 10.37 14.29
CA ARG A 199 -10.93 10.51 14.02
C ARG A 199 -11.23 10.75 12.54
N MET A 200 -10.39 11.51 11.85
CA MET A 200 -10.54 11.76 10.41
C MET A 200 -10.29 10.48 9.60
N ILE A 201 -9.25 9.70 9.94
CA ILE A 201 -8.93 8.39 9.33
C ILE A 201 -10.07 7.39 9.55
N ASP A 202 -10.64 7.33 10.76
CA ASP A 202 -11.83 6.52 11.04
C ASP A 202 -13.02 6.93 10.15
N GLY A 203 -13.22 8.24 10.00
CA GLY A 203 -14.23 8.80 9.10
C GLY A 203 -14.00 8.38 7.65
N PHE A 204 -12.75 8.40 7.19
CA PHE A 204 -12.36 7.91 5.87
C PHE A 204 -12.69 6.43 5.70
N TYR A 205 -12.27 5.55 6.62
CA TYR A 205 -12.52 4.11 6.49
C TYR A 205 -14.01 3.77 6.52
N ARG A 206 -14.80 4.47 7.34
CA ARG A 206 -16.27 4.33 7.33
C ARG A 206 -16.88 4.69 5.98
N LYS A 207 -16.38 5.74 5.31
CA LYS A 207 -16.81 6.12 3.96
C LYS A 207 -16.34 5.08 2.95
N PHE A 208 -15.07 4.69 3.00
CA PHE A 208 -14.43 3.74 2.08
C PHE A 208 -15.16 2.39 2.06
N LEU A 209 -15.38 1.78 3.22
CA LEU A 209 -16.00 0.46 3.36
C LEU A 209 -17.49 0.44 2.97
N LYS A 210 -18.17 1.59 3.01
CA LYS A 210 -19.59 1.74 2.62
C LYS A 210 -19.78 2.00 1.12
N ARG A 211 -18.70 2.14 0.34
CA ARG A 211 -18.80 2.40 -1.11
C ARG A 211 -19.50 1.24 -1.81
N PRO A 212 -20.59 1.48 -2.57
CA PRO A 212 -21.28 0.42 -3.30
C PRO A 212 -20.37 -0.34 -4.27
N SER A 213 -19.44 0.36 -4.95
CA SER A 213 -18.48 -0.27 -5.86
C SER A 213 -17.49 -1.18 -5.15
N TYR A 214 -17.02 -0.80 -3.95
CA TYR A 214 -16.15 -1.65 -3.13
C TYR A 214 -16.90 -2.90 -2.66
N LEU A 215 -18.10 -2.74 -2.11
CA LEU A 215 -18.93 -3.85 -1.66
C LEU A 215 -19.26 -4.82 -2.80
N ALA A 216 -19.62 -4.31 -3.97
CA ALA A 216 -19.87 -5.11 -5.16
C ALA A 216 -18.61 -5.87 -5.61
N SER A 217 -17.45 -5.21 -5.62
CA SER A 217 -16.16 -5.85 -5.93
C SER A 217 -15.84 -6.97 -4.94
N GLN A 218 -15.99 -6.73 -3.64
CA GLN A 218 -15.73 -7.75 -2.62
C GLN A 218 -16.72 -8.93 -2.70
N LEU A 219 -17.99 -8.67 -3.00
CA LEU A 219 -18.98 -9.72 -3.24
C LEU A 219 -18.58 -10.57 -4.45
N LEU A 220 -18.25 -9.94 -5.58
CA LEU A 220 -17.79 -10.65 -6.78
C LEU A 220 -16.53 -11.49 -6.52
N LYS A 221 -15.54 -10.95 -5.82
CA LYS A 221 -14.33 -11.69 -5.42
C LYS A 221 -14.66 -12.86 -4.49
N THR A 222 -15.61 -12.69 -3.59
CA THR A 222 -16.07 -13.75 -2.68
C THR A 222 -16.79 -14.86 -3.43
N LEU A 223 -17.68 -14.53 -4.37
CA LEU A 223 -18.40 -15.50 -5.20
C LEU A 223 -17.47 -16.29 -6.13
N LYS A 224 -16.39 -15.67 -6.61
CA LYS A 224 -15.36 -16.32 -7.45
C LYS A 224 -14.38 -17.20 -6.68
N SER A 225 -14.35 -17.12 -5.34
CA SER A 225 -13.42 -17.87 -4.50
C SER A 225 -14.18 -18.88 -3.64
N GLY A 226 -14.09 -20.17 -3.98
CA GLY A 226 -14.70 -21.24 -3.19
C GLY A 226 -14.26 -21.23 -1.71
N TYR A 227 -13.01 -20.83 -1.45
CA TYR A 227 -12.52 -20.63 -0.09
C TYR A 227 -13.24 -19.49 0.65
N ARG A 228 -13.31 -18.28 0.06
CA ARG A 228 -13.99 -17.13 0.68
C ARG A 228 -15.48 -17.41 0.88
N LEU A 229 -16.13 -18.03 -0.09
CA LEU A 229 -17.53 -18.43 0.00
C LEU A 229 -17.74 -19.44 1.13
N ARG A 230 -16.86 -20.44 1.27
CA ARG A 230 -16.91 -21.41 2.37
C ARG A 230 -16.77 -20.74 3.74
N ILE A 231 -15.86 -19.78 3.88
CA ILE A 231 -15.71 -18.99 5.13
C ILE A 231 -16.96 -18.17 5.42
N LEU A 232 -17.48 -17.47 4.42
CA LEU A 232 -18.70 -16.67 4.56
C LEU A 232 -19.87 -17.54 5.03
N LEU A 233 -20.08 -18.70 4.38
CA LEU A 233 -21.12 -19.65 4.75
C LEU A 233 -20.89 -20.24 6.15
N ALA A 234 -19.64 -20.54 6.52
CA ALA A 234 -19.30 -21.00 7.86
C ALA A 234 -19.64 -19.96 8.94
N ASN A 235 -19.31 -18.68 8.70
CA ASN A 235 -19.62 -17.58 9.62
C ASN A 235 -21.12 -17.32 9.75
N LEU A 236 -21.88 -17.43 8.65
CA LEU A 236 -23.34 -17.31 8.64
C LEU A 236 -23.99 -18.47 9.43
N ARG A 237 -23.50 -19.70 9.25
CA ARG A 237 -23.98 -20.90 9.98
C ARG A 237 -23.63 -20.86 11.47
N ALA A 238 -22.48 -20.31 11.83
CA ALA A 238 -22.04 -20.17 13.22
C ALA A 238 -22.80 -19.08 14.01
N GLY A 239 -23.74 -18.35 13.39
CA GLY A 239 -24.48 -17.26 14.04
C GLY A 239 -23.61 -16.10 14.53
N THR A 240 -22.32 -16.11 14.20
CA THR A 240 -21.39 -15.03 14.50
C THR A 240 -21.76 -13.84 13.64
N SER A 241 -22.21 -12.75 14.27
CA SER A 241 -22.46 -11.51 13.54
C SER A 241 -21.20 -11.11 12.78
N LEU A 242 -21.34 -10.59 11.57
CA LEU A 242 -20.24 -10.08 10.73
C LEU A 242 -19.29 -9.14 11.52
N ARG A 243 -19.77 -8.47 12.57
CA ARG A 243 -18.96 -7.64 13.47
C ARG A 243 -17.89 -8.42 14.25
N LYS A 244 -18.18 -9.66 14.70
CA LYS A 244 -17.23 -10.50 15.44
C LYS A 244 -16.09 -10.98 14.53
N THR A 245 -16.42 -11.41 13.32
CA THR A 245 -15.43 -11.86 12.33
C THR A 245 -14.56 -10.70 11.82
N LEU A 246 -15.15 -9.53 11.57
CA LEU A 246 -14.39 -8.32 11.20
C LEU A 246 -13.50 -7.83 12.37
N GLY A 247 -13.97 -7.97 13.62
CA GLY A 247 -13.16 -7.69 14.82
C GLY A 247 -11.96 -8.63 14.98
N GLN A 248 -12.08 -9.90 14.62
CA GLN A 248 -10.95 -10.85 14.63
C GLN A 248 -9.93 -10.58 13.51
N LEU A 249 -10.38 -10.12 12.34
CA LEU A 249 -9.48 -9.70 11.25
C LEU A 249 -8.71 -8.42 11.57
N TRP A 250 -9.26 -7.52 12.40
CA TRP A 250 -8.60 -6.29 12.84
C TRP A 250 -7.83 -6.42 14.17
N GLY A 251 -8.16 -7.39 15.02
CA GLY A 251 -7.45 -7.65 16.28
C GLY A 251 -6.11 -8.38 16.16
N GLY A 252 -5.70 -8.75 14.94
CA GLY A 252 -4.50 -9.56 14.68
C GLY A 252 -3.18 -8.79 14.58
N GLN A 253 -3.17 -7.45 14.69
CA GLN A 253 -1.93 -6.64 14.59
C GLN A 253 -1.66 -5.72 15.79
N GLN A 254 -2.34 -5.91 16.92
CA GLN A 254 -1.89 -5.34 18.20
C GLN A 254 -1.55 -6.46 19.17
N GLN A 255 -0.40 -7.10 18.94
CA GLN A 255 0.42 -7.64 20.02
C GLN A 255 1.84 -7.95 19.53
N LYS A 256 2.81 -7.36 20.27
CA LYS A 256 4.26 -7.63 20.34
C LYS A 256 5.16 -6.78 19.43
N GLY A 257 5.91 -5.91 20.09
CA GLY A 257 6.94 -5.03 19.58
C GLY A 257 7.03 -3.80 20.46
#